data_AF-A0A6P7H561-F1
#
_entry.id   AF-A0A6P7H561-F1
#
_cell.length_a   1.000
_cell.length_b   1.000
_cell.length_c   1.000
_cell.angle_alpha   90.00
_cell.angle_beta   90.00
_cell.angle_gamma   90.00
#
_symmetry.space_group_name_H-M   'P 1'
#
loop_
_entity.id
_entity.type
_entity.pdbx_description
1 polymer ?
#
loop_
_entity_poly.entity_id
_entity_poly.type
_entity_poly.pdbx_seq_one_letter_code
_entity_poly.pdbx_strand_id
1 'polypeptide(L)'
;MGMGQLTQDGIKKLYNLGQSFRQRYQNFLSDIYSPNEIYVHSSQVDRCLMSAAANLAGLYPPKSFQLWNQNILWQPIPIHTTNIKDDHIITEKRHCR
;
A
#
# COMPACT_ATOMS: atom_id res chain seq x y z
N MET A 1 14.41 -14.47 8.83
CA MET A 1 13.68 -13.99 7.63
C MET A 1 14.10 -14.85 6.45
N GLY A 2 13.16 -15.27 5.61
CA GLY A 2 13.46 -16.03 4.40
C GLY A 2 13.89 -15.13 3.24
N MET A 3 14.47 -15.71 2.19
CA MET A 3 14.79 -14.97 0.97
C MET A 3 13.54 -14.35 0.34
N GLY A 4 13.67 -13.13 -0.19
CA GLY A 4 12.59 -12.45 -0.93
C GLY A 4 11.47 -11.85 -0.08
N GLN A 5 11.60 -11.90 1.25
CA GLN A 5 10.66 -11.31 2.22
C GLN A 5 10.98 -9.83 2.51
N LEU A 6 9.94 -9.06 2.85
CA LEU A 6 10.11 -7.65 3.20
C LEU A 6 10.81 -7.51 4.56
N THR A 7 11.84 -6.67 4.63
CA THR A 7 12.58 -6.41 5.87
C THR A 7 11.89 -5.31 6.70
N GLN A 8 12.23 -5.23 7.99
CA GLN A 8 11.74 -4.16 8.87
C GLN A 8 12.12 -2.77 8.35
N ASP A 9 13.33 -2.61 7.81
CA ASP A 9 13.73 -1.35 7.18
C ASP A 9 12.96 -1.06 5.90
N GLY A 10 12.59 -2.10 5.13
CA GLY A 10 11.71 -1.97 3.97
C GLY A 10 10.34 -1.44 4.35
N ILE A 11 9.75 -1.96 5.44
CA ILE A 11 8.47 -1.46 5.99
C ILE A 11 8.59 0.03 6.35
N LYS A 12 9.63 0.41 7.12
CA LYS A 12 9.85 1.82 7.51
C LYS A 12 10.00 2.74 6.30
N LYS A 13 10.77 2.32 5.28
CA LYS A 13 10.96 3.09 4.05
C LYS A 13 9.64 3.36 3.33
N LEU A 14 8.77 2.35 3.22
CA LEU A 14 7.51 2.50 2.52
C LEU A 14 6.48 3.29 3.31
N TYR A 15 6.47 3.15 4.63
CA TYR A 15 5.69 4.01 5.50
C TYR A 15 6.09 5.49 5.35
N ASN A 16 7.39 5.80 5.39
CA ASN A 16 7.90 7.16 5.18
C ASN A 16 7.58 7.69 3.78
N LEU A 17 7.63 6.83 2.75
CA LEU A 17 7.20 7.17 1.40
C LEU A 17 5.71 7.55 1.37
N GLY A 18 4.86 6.81 2.10
CA GLY A 18 3.43 7.11 2.24
C GLY A 18 3.18 8.47 2.87
N GLN A 19 3.92 8.79 3.93
CA GLN A 19 3.86 10.13 4.56
C GLN A 19 4.30 11.23 3.59
N SER A 20 5.33 10.98 2.80
CA SER A 20 5.80 11.91 1.77
C SER A 20 4.74 12.14 0.69
N PHE A 21 4.01 11.10 0.30
CA PHE A 21 2.87 11.21 -0.61
C PHE A 21 1.71 12.01 0.01
N ARG A 22 1.41 11.80 1.31
CA ARG A 22 0.38 12.59 2.01
C ARG A 22 0.72 14.08 1.98
N GLN A 23 1.97 14.44 2.25
CA GLN A 23 2.42 15.84 2.20
C GLN A 23 2.35 16.40 0.76
N ARG A 24 2.83 15.63 -0.22
CA ARG A 24 2.88 16.07 -1.62
C ARG A 24 1.49 16.26 -2.23
N TYR A 25 0.54 15.39 -1.90
CA TYR A 25 -0.80 15.37 -2.49
C TYR A 25 -1.89 15.87 -1.54
N GLN A 26 -1.55 16.59 -0.47
CA GLN A 26 -2.51 17.06 0.53
C GLN A 26 -3.68 17.89 -0.04
N ASN A 27 -3.44 18.64 -1.12
CA ASN A 27 -4.43 19.48 -1.79
C ASN A 27 -5.18 18.76 -2.91
N PHE A 28 -4.80 17.53 -3.24
CA PHE A 28 -5.40 16.71 -4.29
C PHE A 28 -6.19 15.54 -3.72
N LEU A 29 -5.66 14.88 -2.69
CA LEU A 29 -6.29 13.76 -1.99
C LEU A 29 -6.98 14.23 -0.72
N SER A 30 -8.20 13.76 -0.48
CA SER A 30 -8.91 14.03 0.76
C SER A 30 -8.09 13.61 1.98
N ASP A 31 -8.26 14.36 3.07
CA ASP A 31 -7.64 14.10 4.37
C ASP A 31 -8.07 12.75 4.99
N ILE A 32 -9.24 12.27 4.56
CA ILE A 32 -9.90 11.05 5.00
C ILE A 32 -9.93 10.10 3.79
N TYR A 33 -9.71 8.81 4.02
CA TYR A 33 -9.72 7.83 2.94
C TYR A 33 -11.10 7.75 2.27
N SER A 34 -11.14 7.76 0.93
CA SER A 34 -12.35 7.55 0.14
C SER A 34 -12.09 6.48 -0.92
N PRO A 35 -12.93 5.42 -1.02
CA PRO A 35 -12.76 4.36 -2.02
C PRO A 35 -12.96 4.85 -3.47
N ASN A 36 -13.57 6.02 -3.66
CA ASN A 36 -13.78 6.61 -4.98
C ASN A 36 -12.60 7.47 -5.47
N GLU A 37 -11.64 7.79 -4.59
CA GLU A 37 -10.50 8.65 -4.93
C GLU A 37 -9.26 7.86 -5.34
N ILE A 38 -9.06 6.68 -4.74
CA ILE A 38 -7.85 5.88 -4.96
C ILE A 38 -8.21 4.44 -5.29
N TYR A 39 -7.45 3.86 -6.21
CA TYR A 39 -7.43 2.44 -6.49
C TYR A 39 -6.01 1.92 -6.32
N VAL A 40 -5.84 0.92 -5.46
CA VAL A 40 -4.51 0.37 -5.16
C VAL A 40 -4.42 -1.03 -5.75
N HIS A 41 -3.48 -1.22 -6.65
CA HIS A 41 -3.20 -2.51 -7.29
C HIS A 41 -1.74 -2.89 -7.10
N SER A 42 -1.48 -4.15 -6.75
CA SER A 42 -0.14 -4.67 -6.50
C SER A 42 0.00 -6.08 -7.06
N SER A 43 1.22 -6.50 -7.35
CA SER A 43 1.49 -7.89 -7.75
C SER A 43 1.24 -8.85 -6.59
N GLN A 44 0.84 -10.07 -6.91
CA GLN A 44 0.48 -11.10 -5.93
C GLN A 44 1.72 -11.77 -5.32
N VAL A 45 2.60 -10.96 -4.73
CA VAL A 45 3.77 -11.43 -3.99
C VAL A 45 3.76 -10.77 -2.62
N ASP A 46 3.99 -11.54 -1.56
CA ASP A 46 3.85 -11.09 -0.16
C ASP A 46 4.56 -9.76 0.10
N ARG A 47 5.83 -9.65 -0.31
CA ARG A 47 6.59 -8.41 -0.13
C ARG A 47 5.92 -7.19 -0.79
N CYS A 48 5.23 -7.36 -1.91
CA CYS A 48 4.57 -6.29 -2.66
C CYS A 48 3.24 -5.89 -2.01
N LEU A 49 2.48 -6.85 -1.48
CA LEU A 49 1.27 -6.58 -0.72
C LEU A 49 1.59 -5.90 0.62
N MET A 50 2.58 -6.42 1.36
CA MET A 50 3.08 -5.80 2.60
C MET A 50 3.62 -4.40 2.34
N SER A 51 4.31 -4.21 1.21
CA SER A 51 4.83 -2.92 0.78
C SER A 51 3.72 -1.90 0.56
N ALA A 52 2.68 -2.27 -0.18
CA ALA A 52 1.52 -1.42 -0.40
C ALA A 52 0.81 -1.08 0.92
N ALA A 53 0.61 -2.06 1.81
CA ALA A 53 0.00 -1.83 3.11
C ALA A 53 0.79 -0.85 3.98
N ALA A 54 2.12 -0.99 4.04
CA ALA A 54 2.98 -0.08 4.80
C ALA A 54 2.93 1.35 4.23
N ASN A 55 2.91 1.49 2.91
CA ASN A 55 2.77 2.79 2.26
C ASN A 55 1.42 3.45 2.57
N LEU A 56 0.33 2.69 2.48
CA LEU A 56 -1.02 3.18 2.79
C LEU A 56 -1.19 3.58 4.25
N ALA A 57 -0.54 2.88 5.18
CA ALA A 57 -0.52 3.25 6.59
C ALA A 57 0.10 4.64 6.82
N GLY A 58 1.10 5.03 6.02
CA GLY A 58 1.69 6.37 6.07
C GLY A 58 0.88 7.43 5.30
N LEU A 59 0.18 7.01 4.23
CA LEU A 59 -0.61 7.90 3.38
C LEU A 59 -1.95 8.30 4.01
N TYR A 60 -2.64 7.36 4.66
CA TYR A 60 -3.97 7.55 5.24
C TYR A 60 -4.05 7.10 6.70
N PRO A 61 -3.34 7.79 7.62
CA PRO A 61 -3.60 7.61 9.04
C PRO A 61 -5.08 7.93 9.32
N PRO A 62 -5.80 7.09 10.10
CA PRO A 62 -7.22 7.26 10.33
C PRO A 62 -7.53 8.58 11.05
N LYS A 63 -8.57 9.28 10.59
CA LYS A 63 -9.06 10.52 11.18
C LYS A 63 -10.57 10.44 11.43
N SER A 64 -11.04 11.18 12.43
CA SER A 64 -12.47 11.34 12.72
C SER A 64 -13.19 9.99 12.81
N PHE A 65 -14.22 9.75 12.00
CA PHE A 65 -15.01 8.51 12.01
C PHE A 65 -14.24 7.27 11.52
N GLN A 66 -13.10 7.43 10.85
CA GLN A 66 -12.23 6.31 10.45
C GLN A 66 -11.32 5.82 11.58
N LEU A 67 -11.23 6.57 12.68
CA LEU A 67 -10.49 6.16 13.87
C LEU A 67 -11.31 5.13 14.67
N TRP A 68 -11.22 3.86 14.24
CA TRP A 68 -11.92 2.75 14.90
C TRP A 68 -11.25 2.34 16.23
N ASN A 69 -9.99 2.70 16.44
CA ASN A 69 -9.23 2.40 17.66
C ASN A 69 -8.24 3.51 17.99
N GLN A 70 -8.30 4.04 19.21
CA GLN A 70 -7.45 5.16 19.66
C GLN A 70 -5.97 4.76 19.83
N ASN A 71 -5.69 3.48 20.07
CA ASN A 71 -4.34 2.96 20.26
C ASN A 71 -3.72 2.43 18.95
N ILE A 72 -4.51 2.29 17.89
CA ILE A 72 -4.06 1.77 16.59
C ILE A 72 -4.38 2.81 15.51
N LEU A 73 -3.36 3.61 15.16
CA LEU A 73 -3.44 4.63 14.11
C LEU A 73 -3.28 4.01 12.70
N TRP A 74 -4.02 2.95 12.43
CA TRP A 74 -4.06 2.25 11.15
C TRP A 74 -5.49 1.92 10.79
N GLN A 75 -5.83 1.95 9.50
CA GLN A 75 -7.12 1.51 8.98
C GLN A 75 -6.95 0.57 7.79
N PRO A 76 -7.87 -0.38 7.60
CA PRO A 76 -7.84 -1.25 6.44
C PRO A 76 -8.18 -0.46 5.16
N ILE A 77 -7.28 -0.51 4.18
CA ILE A 77 -7.49 0.02 2.83
C ILE A 77 -7.33 -1.14 1.84
N PRO A 78 -8.29 -1.38 0.93
CA PRO A 78 -8.23 -2.49 -0.02
C PRO A 78 -7.00 -2.41 -0.93
N ILE A 79 -6.30 -3.53 -1.08
CA ILE A 79 -5.21 -3.73 -2.04
C ILE A 79 -5.66 -4.82 -3.01
N HIS A 80 -5.88 -4.45 -4.26
CA HIS A 80 -6.29 -5.36 -5.31
C HIS A 80 -5.07 -6.06 -5.91
N THR A 81 -5.23 -7.31 -6.31
CA THR A 81 -4.17 -8.08 -6.95
C THR A 81 -4.75 -9.05 -7.97
N THR A 82 -3.94 -9.40 -8.95
CA THR A 82 -4.28 -10.38 -9.99
C THR A 82 -3.41 -11.60 -9.81
N ASN A 83 -3.91 -12.79 -10.17
CA ASN A 83 -3.10 -14.00 -10.12
C ASN A 83 -1.81 -13.82 -10.94
N ILE A 84 -0.65 -14.21 -10.40
CA ILE A 84 0.66 -14.07 -11.07
C ILE A 84 0.64 -14.60 -12.51
N LYS A 85 -0.11 -15.68 -12.78
CA LYS A 85 -0.18 -16.30 -14.11
C LYS A 85 -0.98 -15.48 -15.13
N ASP A 86 -1.94 -14.70 -14.64
CA ASP A 86 -2.89 -13.94 -15.44
C ASP A 86 -2.58 -12.43 -15.40
N ASP A 87 -1.54 -12.05 -14.64
CA ASP A 87 -1.12 -10.67 -14.47
C ASP A 87 -0.26 -10.20 -15.66
N HIS A 88 -0.95 -9.72 -16.69
CA HIS A 88 -0.34 -9.12 -17.87
C HIS A 88 -0.10 -7.61 -17.72
N ILE A 89 -0.31 -7.03 -16.53
CA ILE A 89 -0.21 -5.59 -16.28
C ILE A 89 1.04 -5.27 -15.45
N ILE A 90 1.22 -5.94 -14.31
CA ILE A 90 2.34 -5.66 -13.38
C ILE A 90 3.43 -6.72 -13.54
N THR A 91 3.05 -8.00 -13.50
CA THR A 91 3.98 -9.13 -13.46
C THR A 91 4.14 -9.76 -14.84
N GLU A 92 4.24 -8.94 -15.90
CA GLU A 92 4.43 -9.43 -17.28
C GLU A 92 5.75 -10.23 -17.37
N LYS A 93 5.62 -11.56 -17.24
CA LYS A 93 6.75 -12.48 -17.37
C LYS A 93 6.92 -12.82 -18.83
N ARG A 94 7.97 -12.29 -19.44
CA ARG A 94 8.41 -12.72 -20.76
C ARG A 94 9.20 -14.01 -20.65
N HIS A 95 8.89 -14.95 -21.52
CA HIS A 95 9.69 -16.15 -21.67
C HIS A 95 11.01 -15.75 -22.36
N CYS A 96 12.12 -15.80 -21.61
CA CYS A 96 13.44 -15.71 -22.22
C CYS A 96 13.73 -17.02 -22.96
N ARG A 97 13.97 -16.91 -24.27
CA ARG A 97 14.44 -18.02 -25.11
C ARG A 97 15.96 -18.08 -25.11
#